data_AF-A0AAQ4ENI1-F1
#
_entry.id   AF-A0AAQ4ENI1-F1
#
_cell.length_a   1.000
_cell.length_b   1.000
_cell.length_c   1.000
_cell.angle_alpha   90.00
_cell.angle_beta   90.00
_cell.angle_gamma   90.00
#
_symmetry.space_group_name_H-M   'P 1'
#
loop_
_entity.id
_entity.type
_entity.pdbx_description
1 polymer ?
#
loop_
_entity_poly.entity_id
_entity_poly.type
_entity_poly.pdbx_seq_one_letter_code
_entity_poly.pdbx_strand_id
1 'polypeptide(L)'
;MATSSGGSESARRRRSNHEFVAWLPVAMVVGLFAWAYYVYIFVFCGSLVKEGAQRFAFSTVFHLLLLLCLWSFVQTTVTAVPPIPGYFGLSESDQRLLEQCADDEARGEFLDILAENRGVLTRGPSGGVRFCERCQQVKPDRAHHCSQCRSTYKFFLLTIFYVVALCVFGLASATHLVAGAWSSNASTYVTLNCTFLYAFGVMLVLVLGSFL
;
A
#
# COMPACT_ATOMS: atom_id res chain seq x y z
N MET A 1 10.26 45.30 7.65
CA MET A 1 9.70 45.15 6.29
C MET A 1 10.22 43.83 5.74
N ALA A 2 9.57 42.69 6.01
CA ALA A 2 8.39 42.16 5.31
C ALA A 2 8.75 41.41 4.00
N THR A 3 9.45 40.27 4.10
CA THR A 3 9.60 39.31 2.97
C THR A 3 9.67 37.82 3.37
N SER A 4 9.51 37.42 4.65
CA SER A 4 9.57 36.00 5.05
C SER A 4 8.21 35.29 5.09
N SER A 5 7.09 36.02 5.07
CA SER A 5 5.74 35.42 5.14
C SER A 5 5.35 34.69 3.84
N GLY A 6 5.68 35.25 2.67
CA GLY A 6 5.32 34.68 1.36
C GLY A 6 5.96 33.31 1.05
N GLY A 7 7.16 33.04 1.56
CA GLY A 7 7.84 31.74 1.41
C GLY A 7 7.21 30.64 2.27
N SER A 8 6.79 30.98 3.49
CA SER A 8 6.14 30.04 4.40
C SER A 8 4.72 29.66 3.94
N GLU A 9 3.97 30.61 3.39
CA GLU A 9 2.58 30.42 2.98
C GLU A 9 2.48 29.67 1.66
N SER A 10 3.36 29.95 0.70
CA SER A 10 3.49 29.17 -0.54
C SER A 10 3.98 27.74 -0.28
N ALA A 11 4.91 27.54 0.65
CA ALA A 11 5.34 26.21 1.08
C ALA A 11 4.22 25.44 1.83
N ARG A 12 3.43 26.13 2.67
CA ARG A 12 2.28 25.54 3.37
C ARG A 12 1.17 25.12 2.41
N ARG A 13 0.86 25.97 1.43
CA ARG A 13 -0.16 25.70 0.39
C ARG A 13 0.27 24.60 -0.57
N ARG A 14 1.56 24.50 -0.91
CA ARG A 14 2.12 23.35 -1.64
C ARG A 14 2.04 22.04 -0.85
N ARG A 15 2.27 22.10 0.47
CA ARG A 15 2.18 20.93 1.37
C ARG A 15 0.73 20.41 1.49
N SER A 16 -0.25 21.30 1.66
CA SER A 16 -1.67 20.91 1.75
C SER A 16 -2.22 20.30 0.45
N ASN A 17 -1.83 20.85 -0.71
CA ASN A 17 -2.27 20.31 -2.00
C ASN A 17 -1.67 18.93 -2.28
N HIS A 18 -0.42 18.70 -1.83
CA HIS A 18 0.24 17.39 -1.96
C HIS A 18 -0.41 16.33 -1.06
N GLU A 19 -0.90 16.72 0.12
CA GLU A 19 -1.63 15.83 1.02
C GLU A 19 -2.96 15.39 0.41
N PHE A 20 -3.74 16.32 -0.17
CA PHE A 20 -5.01 16.00 -0.83
C PHE A 20 -4.85 15.04 -2.02
N VAL A 21 -3.89 15.33 -2.92
CA VAL A 21 -3.63 14.46 -4.09
C VAL A 21 -3.14 13.08 -3.67
N ALA A 22 -2.40 12.98 -2.56
CA ALA A 22 -1.95 11.69 -2.04
C ALA A 22 -3.09 10.79 -1.52
N TRP A 23 -4.28 11.33 -1.23
CA TRP A 23 -5.46 10.55 -0.84
C TRP A 23 -6.33 10.12 -2.02
N LEU A 24 -6.09 10.64 -3.23
CA LEU A 24 -6.84 10.27 -4.44
C LEU A 24 -6.80 8.75 -4.72
N PRO A 25 -5.62 8.07 -4.66
CA PRO A 25 -5.58 6.62 -4.88
C PRO A 25 -6.34 5.84 -3.80
N VAL A 26 -6.31 6.31 -2.56
CA VAL A 26 -7.03 5.68 -1.43
C VAL A 26 -8.54 5.80 -1.64
N ALA A 27 -9.03 6.98 -2.01
CA ALA A 27 -10.44 7.21 -2.29
C ALA A 27 -10.94 6.34 -3.46
N MET A 28 -10.12 6.19 -4.51
CA MET A 28 -10.44 5.31 -5.65
C MET A 28 -10.62 3.85 -5.21
N VAL A 29 -9.70 3.33 -4.39
CA VAL A 29 -9.79 1.95 -3.87
C VAL A 29 -11.01 1.75 -2.99
N VAL A 30 -11.33 2.71 -2.12
CA VAL A 30 -12.56 2.65 -1.29
C VAL A 30 -13.82 2.64 -2.16
N GLY A 31 -13.85 3.45 -3.22
CA GLY A 31 -14.94 3.46 -4.20
C GLY A 31 -15.12 2.10 -4.90
N LEU A 32 -14.02 1.44 -5.27
CA LEU A 32 -14.06 0.10 -5.85
C LEU A 32 -14.62 -0.94 -4.88
N PHE A 33 -14.22 -0.91 -3.60
CA PHE A 33 -14.79 -1.80 -2.58
C PHE A 33 -16.28 -1.56 -2.37
N ALA A 34 -16.71 -0.29 -2.34
CA ALA A 34 -18.13 0.06 -2.17
C ALA A 34 -18.98 -0.43 -3.36
N TRP A 35 -18.49 -0.25 -4.59
CA TRP A 35 -19.15 -0.75 -5.79
C TRP A 35 -19.21 -2.29 -5.80
N ALA A 36 -18.10 -2.97 -5.52
CA ALA A 36 -18.06 -4.43 -5.46
C ALA A 36 -19.00 -5.00 -4.39
N TYR A 37 -19.05 -4.36 -3.21
CA TYR A 37 -19.99 -4.71 -2.15
C TYR A 37 -21.44 -4.56 -2.60
N TYR A 38 -21.77 -3.43 -3.24
CA TYR A 38 -23.10 -3.17 -3.76
C TYR A 38 -23.55 -4.26 -4.75
N VAL A 39 -22.70 -4.57 -5.74
CA VAL A 39 -23.01 -5.59 -6.74
C VAL A 39 -23.12 -6.97 -6.09
N TYR A 40 -22.20 -7.35 -5.20
CA TYR A 40 -22.22 -8.69 -4.60
C TYR A 40 -23.43 -8.92 -3.67
N ILE A 41 -23.76 -7.95 -2.82
CA ILE A 41 -24.83 -8.11 -1.81
C ILE A 41 -26.23 -7.85 -2.39
N PHE A 42 -26.40 -6.74 -3.12
CA PHE A 42 -27.74 -6.33 -3.56
C PHE A 42 -28.11 -6.91 -4.92
N VAL A 43 -27.16 -6.98 -5.86
CA VAL A 43 -27.44 -7.48 -7.22
C VAL A 43 -27.29 -8.99 -7.27
N PHE A 44 -26.13 -9.52 -6.88
CA PHE A 44 -25.84 -10.96 -6.94
C PHE A 44 -26.63 -11.76 -5.89
N CYS A 45 -26.38 -11.52 -4.60
CA CYS A 45 -27.08 -12.21 -3.52
C CYS A 45 -28.59 -11.87 -3.49
N GLY A 46 -28.97 -10.66 -3.91
CA GLY A 46 -30.37 -10.22 -3.93
C GLY A 46 -31.19 -10.77 -5.09
N SER A 47 -30.61 -10.93 -6.29
CA SER A 47 -31.35 -11.31 -7.50
C SER A 47 -31.05 -12.71 -8.04
N LEU A 48 -29.82 -13.25 -7.88
CA LEU A 48 -29.46 -14.57 -8.41
C LEU A 48 -29.63 -15.70 -7.39
N VAL A 49 -29.37 -15.43 -6.11
CA VAL A 49 -29.46 -16.45 -5.05
C VAL A 49 -30.90 -16.58 -4.56
N LYS A 50 -31.60 -17.61 -5.04
CA LYS A 50 -33.01 -17.87 -4.71
C LYS A 50 -33.20 -18.46 -3.32
N GLU A 51 -32.24 -19.27 -2.87
CA GLU A 51 -32.33 -19.94 -1.57
C GLU A 51 -31.90 -19.01 -0.43
N GLY A 52 -32.78 -18.85 0.56
CA GLY A 52 -32.55 -17.94 1.69
C GLY A 52 -31.34 -18.32 2.56
N ALA A 53 -31.15 -19.62 2.82
CA ALA A 53 -30.03 -20.12 3.61
C ALA A 53 -28.69 -19.87 2.90
N GLN A 54 -28.61 -20.18 1.61
CA GLN A 54 -27.43 -19.93 0.79
C GLN A 54 -27.11 -18.43 0.71
N ARG A 55 -28.13 -17.59 0.50
CA ARG A 55 -27.98 -16.12 0.47
C ARG A 55 -27.41 -15.58 1.78
N PHE A 56 -27.92 -16.07 2.92
CA PHE A 56 -27.43 -15.67 4.23
C PHE A 56 -25.98 -16.10 4.46
N ALA A 57 -25.64 -17.34 4.10
CA ALA A 57 -24.28 -17.87 4.24
C ALA A 57 -23.27 -17.08 3.38
N PHE A 58 -23.57 -16.87 2.10
CA PHE A 58 -22.70 -16.10 1.19
C PHE A 58 -22.51 -14.66 1.64
N SER A 59 -23.60 -14.00 2.03
CA SER A 59 -23.55 -12.64 2.57
C SER A 59 -22.66 -12.58 3.82
N THR A 60 -22.83 -13.50 4.77
CA THR A 60 -22.09 -13.51 6.03
C THR A 60 -20.58 -13.66 5.79
N VAL A 61 -20.18 -14.65 4.98
CA VAL A 61 -18.77 -14.88 4.67
C VAL A 61 -18.17 -13.67 3.95
N PHE A 62 -18.89 -13.09 2.99
CA PHE A 62 -18.44 -11.90 2.27
C PHE A 62 -18.22 -10.70 3.20
N HIS A 63 -19.14 -10.44 4.13
CA HIS A 63 -19.00 -9.35 5.10
C HIS A 63 -17.79 -9.54 6.01
N LEU A 64 -17.56 -10.77 6.51
CA LEU A 64 -16.39 -11.06 7.36
C LEU A 64 -15.09 -10.82 6.62
N LEU A 65 -14.97 -11.32 5.38
CA LEU A 65 -13.79 -11.08 4.54
C LEU A 65 -13.60 -9.60 4.22
N LEU A 66 -14.68 -8.87 3.92
CA LEU A 66 -14.63 -7.44 3.64
C LEU A 66 -14.20 -6.63 4.87
N LEU A 67 -14.72 -6.96 6.05
CA LEU A 67 -14.33 -6.29 7.30
C LEU A 67 -12.84 -6.50 7.59
N LEU A 68 -12.33 -7.71 7.43
CA LEU A 68 -10.90 -8.01 7.61
C LEU A 68 -10.03 -7.31 6.54
N CYS A 69 -10.53 -7.23 5.30
CA CYS A 69 -9.87 -6.51 4.22
C CYS A 69 -9.78 -5.01 4.51
N LEU A 70 -10.90 -4.38 4.87
CA LEU A 70 -10.98 -2.95 5.21
C LEU A 70 -10.15 -2.64 6.45
N TRP A 71 -10.20 -3.49 7.47
CA TRP A 71 -9.35 -3.36 8.65
C TRP A 71 -7.87 -3.34 8.26
N SER A 72 -7.42 -4.33 7.49
CA SER A 72 -6.03 -4.43 7.03
C SER A 72 -5.64 -3.23 6.15
N PHE A 73 -6.57 -2.74 5.32
CA PHE A 73 -6.36 -1.56 4.48
C PHE A 73 -6.22 -0.27 5.30
N VAL A 74 -7.03 -0.10 6.34
CA VAL A 74 -6.89 1.03 7.28
C VAL A 74 -5.54 0.95 7.99
N GLN A 75 -5.14 -0.22 8.48
CA GLN A 75 -3.82 -0.40 9.09
C GLN A 75 -2.69 -0.08 8.10
N THR A 76 -2.82 -0.45 6.83
CA THR A 76 -1.85 -0.10 5.77
C THR A 76 -1.76 1.41 5.55
N THR A 77 -2.87 2.14 5.60
CA THR A 77 -2.86 3.59 5.35
C THR A 77 -2.42 4.42 6.56
N VAL A 78 -2.66 3.93 7.78
CA VAL A 78 -2.40 4.66 9.03
C VAL A 78 -1.09 4.26 9.70
N THR A 79 -0.60 3.02 9.53
CA THR A 79 0.59 2.54 10.24
C THR A 79 1.88 3.14 9.67
N ALA A 80 2.48 4.07 10.41
CA ALA A 80 3.77 4.64 10.10
C ALA A 80 4.90 3.58 10.08
N VAL A 81 5.88 3.80 9.21
CA VAL A 81 7.11 2.98 9.18
C VAL A 81 7.90 3.24 10.46
N PRO A 82 8.38 2.20 11.16
CA PRO A 82 9.22 2.39 12.34
C PRO A 82 10.46 3.24 11.97
N PRO A 83 10.84 4.23 12.80
CA PRO A 83 12.00 5.06 12.54
C PRO A 83 13.27 4.21 12.61
N ILE A 84 14.29 4.63 11.87
CA ILE A 84 15.62 4.02 11.94
C ILE A 84 16.17 4.26 13.36
N PRO A 85 16.73 3.23 14.02
CA PRO A 85 17.35 3.41 15.33
C PRO A 85 18.43 4.50 15.33
N GLY A 86 18.48 5.31 16.39
CA GLY A 86 19.35 6.48 16.47
C GLY A 86 20.86 6.19 16.34
N TYR A 87 21.30 4.96 16.62
CA TYR A 87 22.71 4.57 16.47
C TYR A 87 23.19 4.54 15.00
N PHE A 88 22.28 4.56 14.03
CA PHE A 88 22.62 4.74 12.61
C PHE A 88 22.74 6.22 12.20
N GLY A 89 22.26 7.14 13.02
CA GLY A 89 22.44 8.58 12.82
C GLY A 89 23.88 9.01 13.13
N LEU A 90 24.37 10.06 12.46
CA LEU A 90 25.64 10.66 12.87
C LEU A 90 25.46 11.48 14.16
N SER A 91 26.38 11.32 15.11
CA SER A 91 26.53 12.24 16.22
C SER A 91 27.03 13.61 15.72
N GLU A 92 26.87 14.68 16.51
CA GLU A 92 27.40 16.00 16.12
C GLU A 92 28.91 15.99 15.87
N SER A 93 29.65 15.17 16.61
CA SER A 93 31.08 14.96 16.38
C SER A 93 31.35 14.26 15.04
N ASP A 94 30.60 13.19 14.72
CA ASP A 94 30.76 12.49 13.46
C ASP A 94 30.43 13.40 12.27
N GLN A 95 29.42 14.27 12.41
CA GLN A 95 29.05 15.24 11.37
C GLN A 95 30.18 16.22 11.11
N ARG A 96 30.77 16.81 12.16
CA ARG A 96 31.91 17.72 12.02
C ARG A 96 33.13 17.03 11.39
N LEU A 97 33.40 15.78 11.77
CA LEU A 97 34.50 15.01 11.20
C LEU A 97 34.26 14.71 9.72
N LEU A 98 33.03 14.33 9.36
CA LEU A 98 32.63 14.09 7.97
C LEU A 98 32.74 15.36 7.10
N GLU A 99 32.38 16.53 7.67
CA GLU A 99 32.51 17.84 7.00
C GLU A 99 33.96 18.31 6.85
N GLN A 100 34.86 17.82 7.72
CA GLN A 100 36.29 18.17 7.70
C GLN A 100 37.14 17.24 6.84
N CYS A 101 36.57 16.19 6.25
CA CYS A 101 37.28 15.31 5.32
C CYS A 101 37.81 16.10 4.11
N ALA A 102 39.08 15.91 3.77
CA ALA A 102 39.78 16.69 2.74
C ALA A 102 39.33 16.35 1.30
N ASP A 103 38.95 15.10 1.06
CA ASP A 103 38.51 14.59 -0.23
C ASP A 103 37.46 13.46 -0.08
N ASP A 104 36.94 12.99 -1.21
CA ASP A 104 35.93 11.93 -1.24
C ASP A 104 36.47 10.56 -0.78
N GLU A 105 37.78 10.33 -0.87
CA GLU A 105 38.43 9.09 -0.43
C GLU A 105 38.46 9.01 1.10
N ALA A 106 38.92 10.08 1.77
CA ALA A 106 38.88 10.20 3.22
C ALA A 106 37.44 10.15 3.75
N ARG A 107 36.48 10.73 3.02
CA ARG A 107 35.06 10.67 3.36
C ARG A 107 34.52 9.24 3.25
N GLY A 108 34.93 8.49 2.24
CA GLY A 108 34.59 7.08 2.06
C GLY A 108 35.11 6.21 3.20
N GLU A 109 36.40 6.35 3.55
CA GLU A 109 37.05 5.60 4.63
C GLU A 109 36.39 5.87 5.99
N PHE A 110 36.08 7.14 6.30
CA PHE A 110 35.37 7.48 7.53
C PHE A 110 33.97 6.85 7.59
N LEU A 111 33.24 6.88 6.47
CA LEU A 111 31.94 6.20 6.39
C LEU A 111 32.09 4.69 6.52
N ASP A 112 33.14 4.08 5.98
CA ASP A 112 33.44 2.64 6.10
C ASP A 112 33.60 2.23 7.56
N ILE A 113 34.40 2.98 8.33
CA ILE A 113 34.57 2.78 9.77
C ILE A 113 33.23 2.90 10.51
N LEU A 114 32.42 3.91 10.18
CA LEU A 114 31.09 4.08 10.77
C LEU A 114 30.15 2.92 10.43
N ALA A 115 30.17 2.45 9.19
CA ALA A 115 29.34 1.34 8.74
C ALA A 115 29.72 0.03 9.44
N GLU A 116 31.01 -0.25 9.59
CA GLU A 116 31.52 -1.43 10.30
C GLU A 116 31.14 -1.39 11.79
N ASN A 117 31.37 -0.25 12.45
CA ASN A 117 30.98 -0.03 13.86
C ASN A 117 29.47 -0.20 14.10
N ARG A 118 28.65 0.04 13.07
CA ARG A 118 27.18 -0.05 13.13
C ARG A 118 26.64 -1.37 12.57
N GLY A 119 27.52 -2.28 12.15
CA GLY A 119 27.16 -3.61 11.64
C GLY A 119 26.42 -3.60 10.29
N VAL A 120 26.72 -2.62 9.42
CA VAL A 120 26.13 -2.53 8.07
C VAL A 120 26.95 -3.38 7.10
N LEU A 121 26.32 -4.41 6.52
CA LEU A 121 27.01 -5.35 5.63
C LEU A 121 26.89 -4.96 4.15
N THR A 122 25.83 -4.23 3.78
CA THR A 122 25.56 -3.92 2.37
C THR A 122 26.25 -2.67 1.88
N ARG A 123 26.79 -2.75 0.66
CA ARG A 123 27.45 -1.64 -0.05
C ARG A 123 26.61 -1.13 -1.21
N GLY A 124 26.90 0.08 -1.65
CA GLY A 124 26.29 0.66 -2.85
C GLY A 124 26.84 0.03 -4.13
N PRO A 125 26.27 0.35 -5.31
CA PRO A 125 26.75 -0.17 -6.60
C PRO A 125 28.21 0.19 -6.92
N SER A 126 28.70 1.30 -6.36
CA SER A 126 30.10 1.74 -6.47
C SER A 126 31.04 1.10 -5.44
N GLY A 127 30.55 0.18 -4.60
CA GLY A 127 31.33 -0.47 -3.54
C GLY A 127 31.39 0.32 -2.21
N GLY A 128 31.04 1.60 -2.19
CA GLY A 128 31.06 2.43 -0.98
C GLY A 128 29.86 2.27 -0.04
N VAL A 129 29.94 2.87 1.16
CA VAL A 129 28.83 2.92 2.13
C VAL A 129 27.63 3.66 1.58
N ARG A 130 26.45 3.13 1.88
CA ARG A 130 25.18 3.75 1.53
C ARG A 130 24.85 4.85 2.56
N PHE A 131 25.25 6.09 2.28
CA PHE A 131 24.94 7.23 3.14
C PHE A 131 23.66 7.99 2.70
N CYS A 132 22.96 8.63 3.63
CA CYS A 132 21.85 9.54 3.35
C CYS A 132 22.14 10.95 3.87
N GLU A 133 22.43 11.89 2.97
CA GLU A 133 22.71 13.30 3.32
C GLU A 133 21.49 14.02 3.88
N ARG A 134 20.28 13.69 3.42
CA ARG A 134 19.06 14.35 3.91
C ARG A 134 18.72 13.94 5.36
N CYS A 135 19.02 12.70 5.73
CA CYS A 135 18.75 12.17 7.06
C CYS A 135 20.00 12.13 7.96
N GLN A 136 21.17 12.50 7.44
CA GLN A 136 22.46 12.48 8.14
C GLN A 136 22.71 11.15 8.88
N GLN A 137 22.53 10.04 8.16
CA GLN A 137 22.62 8.69 8.71
C GLN A 137 23.20 7.68 7.70
N VAL A 138 23.93 6.70 8.21
CA VAL A 138 24.34 5.52 7.43
C VAL A 138 23.09 4.66 7.22
N LYS A 139 22.77 4.31 5.97
CA LYS A 139 21.56 3.55 5.66
C LYS A 139 21.73 2.11 6.16
N PRO A 140 20.84 1.61 7.04
CA PRO A 140 20.82 0.20 7.40
C PRO A 140 20.60 -0.71 6.18
N ASP A 141 20.92 -1.98 6.34
CA ASP A 141 20.69 -2.97 5.28
C ASP A 141 19.21 -2.99 4.87
N ARG A 142 18.98 -2.95 3.55
CA ARG A 142 17.64 -2.86 2.90
C ARG A 142 16.85 -1.58 3.19
N ALA A 143 17.42 -0.59 3.90
CA ALA A 143 16.77 0.69 4.13
C ALA A 143 16.98 1.67 2.96
N HIS A 144 15.94 2.41 2.61
CA HIS A 144 15.97 3.43 1.57
C HIS A 144 15.31 4.72 2.09
N HIS A 145 15.84 5.86 1.66
CA HIS A 145 15.20 7.16 1.91
C HIS A 145 13.94 7.25 1.06
N CYS A 146 12.79 7.52 1.70
CA CYS A 146 11.58 7.88 1.00
C CYS A 146 11.07 9.21 1.54
N SER A 147 10.77 10.16 0.65
CA SER A 147 10.21 11.46 1.01
C SER A 147 8.75 11.39 1.45
N GLN A 148 8.09 10.25 1.23
CA GLN A 148 6.66 10.05 1.45
C GLN A 148 6.35 8.72 2.17
N CYS A 149 7.18 8.33 3.15
CA CYS A 149 6.96 7.10 3.93
C CYS A 149 5.56 7.06 4.55
N ARG A 150 4.73 6.05 4.23
CA ARG A 150 3.38 5.92 4.81
C ARG A 150 2.99 4.54 5.33
N SER A 151 3.60 3.43 4.92
CA SER A 151 3.11 2.09 5.31
C SER A 151 4.20 1.05 5.54
N THR A 152 3.94 0.17 6.51
CA THR A 152 4.66 -1.09 6.73
C THR A 152 4.21 -2.16 5.73
N TYR A 153 5.12 -3.03 5.26
CA TYR A 153 4.81 -4.07 4.26
C TYR A 153 3.91 -5.20 4.80
N LYS A 154 3.90 -5.47 6.11
CA LYS A 154 3.10 -6.54 6.73
C LYS A 154 1.59 -6.35 6.47
N PHE A 155 1.07 -5.15 6.75
CA PHE A 155 -0.35 -4.87 6.56
C PHE A 155 -0.71 -4.79 5.08
N PHE A 156 0.21 -4.30 4.25
CA PHE A 156 0.04 -4.28 2.80
C PHE A 156 -0.14 -5.69 2.21
N LEU A 157 0.72 -6.65 2.58
CA LEU A 157 0.59 -8.04 2.16
C LEU A 157 -0.71 -8.67 2.67
N LEU A 158 -1.11 -8.36 3.91
CA LEU A 158 -2.37 -8.82 4.48
C LEU A 158 -3.58 -8.28 3.73
N THR A 159 -3.55 -7.01 3.30
CA THR A 159 -4.58 -6.43 2.43
C THR A 159 -4.63 -7.14 1.09
N ILE A 160 -3.48 -7.38 0.43
CA ILE A 160 -3.45 -8.13 -0.83
C ILE A 160 -4.06 -9.52 -0.65
N PHE A 161 -3.68 -10.24 0.41
CA PHE A 161 -4.22 -11.55 0.72
C PHE A 161 -5.76 -11.53 0.84
N TYR A 162 -6.32 -10.58 1.60
CA TYR A 162 -7.78 -10.48 1.74
C TYR A 162 -8.49 -10.02 0.48
N VAL A 163 -7.87 -9.18 -0.36
CA VAL A 163 -8.40 -8.83 -1.68
C VAL A 163 -8.48 -10.07 -2.57
N VAL A 164 -7.41 -10.86 -2.64
CA VAL A 164 -7.38 -12.12 -3.41
C VAL A 164 -8.42 -13.10 -2.85
N ALA A 165 -8.51 -13.25 -1.53
CA ALA A 165 -9.51 -14.12 -0.90
C ALA A 165 -10.95 -13.69 -1.22
N LEU A 166 -11.25 -12.39 -1.17
CA LEU A 166 -12.56 -11.83 -1.58
C LEU A 166 -12.87 -12.11 -3.05
N CYS A 167 -11.90 -11.90 -3.93
CA CYS A 167 -12.09 -12.16 -5.36
C CYS A 167 -12.29 -13.66 -5.63
N VAL A 168 -11.48 -14.54 -5.04
CA VAL A 168 -11.63 -16.00 -5.18
C VAL A 168 -12.98 -16.47 -4.65
N PHE A 169 -13.40 -15.98 -3.48
CA PHE A 169 -14.72 -16.30 -2.93
C PHE A 169 -15.86 -15.81 -3.84
N GLY A 170 -15.76 -14.57 -4.32
CA GLY A 170 -16.72 -13.99 -5.26
C GLY A 170 -16.84 -14.83 -6.53
N LEU A 171 -15.72 -15.18 -7.15
CA LEU A 171 -15.67 -16.04 -8.34
C LEU A 171 -16.28 -17.41 -8.06
N ALA A 172 -15.84 -18.10 -7.00
CA ALA A 172 -16.34 -19.43 -6.65
C ALA A 172 -17.85 -19.45 -6.40
N SER A 173 -18.39 -18.41 -5.75
CA SER A 173 -19.83 -18.29 -5.54
C SER A 173 -20.59 -17.95 -6.84
N ALA A 174 -19.99 -17.21 -7.76
CA ALA A 174 -20.63 -16.68 -8.95
C ALA A 174 -20.55 -17.60 -10.18
N THR A 175 -19.57 -18.51 -10.28
CA THR A 175 -19.30 -19.36 -11.46
C THR A 175 -20.55 -20.05 -12.00
N HIS A 176 -21.26 -20.81 -11.16
CA HIS A 176 -22.43 -21.58 -11.58
C HIS A 176 -23.67 -20.71 -11.79
N LEU A 177 -23.82 -19.66 -10.99
CA LEU A 177 -25.00 -18.80 -10.99
C LEU A 177 -24.97 -17.78 -12.13
N VAL A 178 -23.80 -17.25 -12.49
CA VAL A 178 -23.62 -16.36 -13.63
C VAL A 178 -23.72 -17.12 -14.95
N ALA A 179 -23.21 -18.36 -15.03
CA ALA A 179 -23.43 -19.22 -16.19
C ALA A 179 -24.93 -19.49 -16.42
N GLY A 180 -25.69 -19.70 -15.33
CA GLY A 180 -27.15 -19.82 -15.38
C GLY A 180 -27.87 -18.49 -15.71
N ALA A 181 -27.35 -17.35 -15.26
CA ALA A 181 -27.91 -16.03 -15.56
C ALA A 181 -27.62 -15.55 -16.99
N TRP A 182 -26.56 -16.08 -17.63
CA TRP A 182 -26.26 -15.86 -19.05
C TRP A 182 -27.17 -16.68 -19.95
N SER A 183 -27.57 -17.88 -19.51
CA SER A 183 -28.47 -18.75 -20.27
C SER A 183 -29.96 -18.47 -20.02
N SER A 184 -30.30 -17.94 -18.84
CA SER A 184 -31.64 -17.45 -18.53
C SER A 184 -31.78 -15.98 -18.90
N ASN A 185 -32.99 -15.56 -19.25
CA ASN A 185 -33.30 -14.20 -19.68
C ASN A 185 -33.32 -13.21 -18.48
N ALA A 186 -32.26 -13.21 -17.67
CA ALA A 186 -32.12 -12.33 -16.51
C ALA A 186 -32.03 -10.86 -16.96
N SER A 187 -32.40 -9.94 -16.06
CA SER A 187 -32.36 -8.50 -16.36
C SER A 187 -30.96 -8.08 -16.83
N THR A 188 -30.87 -7.35 -17.94
CA THR A 188 -29.62 -6.86 -18.52
C THR A 188 -28.74 -6.15 -17.49
N TYR A 189 -29.35 -5.40 -16.57
CA TYR A 189 -28.67 -4.73 -15.47
C TYR A 189 -27.91 -5.71 -14.56
N VAL A 190 -28.55 -6.81 -14.20
CA VAL A 190 -28.00 -7.84 -13.32
C VAL A 190 -26.85 -8.56 -14.01
N THR A 191 -27.07 -8.98 -15.27
CA THR A 191 -26.07 -9.69 -16.07
C THR A 191 -24.81 -8.85 -16.30
N LEU A 192 -24.97 -7.57 -16.65
CA LEU A 192 -23.83 -6.66 -16.86
C LEU A 192 -23.00 -6.45 -15.59
N ASN A 193 -23.65 -6.09 -14.47
CA ASN A 193 -22.93 -5.84 -13.22
C ASN A 193 -22.22 -7.10 -12.70
N CYS A 194 -22.88 -8.25 -12.75
CA CYS A 194 -22.28 -9.51 -12.30
C CYS A 194 -21.13 -9.96 -13.23
N THR A 195 -21.27 -9.78 -14.55
CA THR A 195 -20.20 -10.12 -15.51
C THR A 195 -19.00 -9.21 -15.30
N PHE A 196 -19.20 -7.91 -15.08
CA PHE A 196 -18.11 -6.98 -14.83
C PHE A 196 -17.41 -7.27 -13.49
N LEU A 197 -18.17 -7.57 -12.43
CA LEU A 197 -17.60 -8.02 -11.15
C LEU A 197 -16.78 -9.30 -11.31
N TYR A 198 -17.27 -10.27 -12.07
CA TYR A 198 -16.57 -11.53 -12.34
C TYR A 198 -15.27 -11.29 -13.13
N ALA A 199 -15.33 -10.57 -14.24
CA ALA A 199 -14.16 -10.26 -15.06
C ALA A 199 -13.09 -9.47 -14.29
N PHE A 200 -13.53 -8.46 -13.52
CA PHE A 200 -12.64 -7.68 -12.67
C PHE A 200 -12.02 -8.53 -11.55
N GLY A 201 -12.80 -9.43 -10.94
CA GLY A 201 -12.31 -10.38 -9.95
C GLY A 201 -11.23 -11.32 -10.51
N VAL A 202 -11.43 -11.89 -11.71
CA VAL A 202 -10.41 -12.71 -12.38
C VAL A 202 -9.15 -11.91 -12.64
N MET A 203 -9.28 -10.70 -13.20
CA MET A 203 -8.14 -9.83 -13.49
C MET A 203 -7.34 -9.50 -12.23
N LEU A 204 -8.01 -9.14 -11.12
CA LEU A 204 -7.34 -8.86 -9.86
C LEU A 204 -6.63 -10.09 -9.29
N VAL A 205 -7.22 -11.29 -9.35
CA VAL A 205 -6.56 -12.51 -8.88
C VAL A 205 -5.31 -12.81 -9.69
N LEU A 206 -5.35 -12.65 -11.01
CA LEU A 206 -4.17 -12.88 -11.86
C LEU A 206 -3.07 -11.85 -11.61
N VAL A 207 -3.44 -10.57 -11.53
CA VAL A 207 -2.48 -9.49 -11.30
C VAL A 207 -1.89 -9.61 -9.90
N LEU A 208 -2.73 -9.63 -8.86
CA LEU A 208 -2.28 -9.61 -7.46
C LEU A 208 -1.68 -10.95 -7.01
N GLY A 209 -2.17 -12.07 -7.55
CA GLY A 209 -1.61 -13.39 -7.31
C GLY A 209 -0.21 -13.56 -7.89
N SER A 210 0.19 -12.77 -8.89
CA SER A 210 1.57 -12.80 -9.41
C SER A 210 2.61 -12.16 -8.46
N PHE A 211 2.14 -11.36 -7.48
CA PHE A 211 3.00 -10.69 -6.50
C PHE A 211 3.09 -11.42 -5.15
N LEU A 212 2.28 -12.46 -4.93
CA LEU A 212 2.28 -13.33 -3.75
C LEU A 212 3.12 -14.59 -4.02
#